data_AF-A0A8T4J292-F1
#
_entry.id   AF-A0A8T4J292-F1
#
_cell.length_a   1.000
_cell.length_b   1.000
_cell.length_c   1.000
_cell.angle_alpha   90.00
_cell.angle_beta   90.00
_cell.angle_gamma   90.00
#
_symmetry.space_group_name_H-M   'P 1'
#
loop_
_entity.id
_entity.type
_entity.pdbx_description
1 polymer ?
#
loop_
_entity_poly.entity_id
_entity_poly.type
_entity_poly.pdbx_seq_one_letter_code
_entity_poly.pdbx_strand_id
1 'polypeptide(L)'
;DTVSWQILLPDLERAYAALADGHRPVLDPVATPFRQWACEVAAQATDARRTGELSYWTRLLSARDPLLTLEPVDPDRDTEATVRRVSVEVPSQVTSALLTAVPTAFHAGVDDVLLAGLAAAVGEWRVATVAAGGFLVDVEGHGRVPLSAGADLSRTVGWFTGIHPVKLNAGAVRGTEVREGGPAAGRVVKRVKEQLRDVPGDGLGYG
;
A
#
# COMPACT_ATOMS: atom_id res chain seq x y z
N ASP A 1 10.51 6.83 7.35
CA ASP A 1 9.52 5.74 7.13
C ASP A 1 10.06 4.42 7.71
N THR A 2 9.29 3.33 7.64
CA THR A 2 9.71 2.00 8.15
C THR A 2 10.98 1.48 7.47
N VAL A 3 11.16 1.75 6.17
CA VAL A 3 12.38 1.37 5.44
C VAL A 3 13.61 2.12 5.96
N SER A 4 13.46 3.39 6.37
CA SER A 4 14.55 4.13 6.99
C SER A 4 15.05 3.48 8.29
N TRP A 5 14.16 2.87 9.08
CA TRP A 5 14.56 2.12 10.28
C TRP A 5 15.39 0.87 9.94
N GLN A 6 15.12 0.23 8.80
CA GLN A 6 15.91 -0.90 8.31
C GLN A 6 17.33 -0.49 7.87
N ILE A 7 17.56 0.81 7.60
CA ILE A 7 18.90 1.38 7.34
C ILE A 7 19.56 1.82 8.65
N LEU A 8 18.83 2.56 9.48
CA LEU A 8 19.35 3.17 10.70
C LEU A 8 19.78 2.13 11.75
N LEU A 9 19.02 1.04 11.94
CA LEU A 9 19.32 0.06 12.97
C LEU A 9 20.64 -0.70 12.69
N PRO A 10 20.88 -1.27 11.49
CA PRO A 10 22.17 -1.89 11.18
C PRO A 10 23.34 -0.89 11.20
N ASP A 11 23.14 0.35 10.75
CA ASP A 11 24.19 1.37 10.78
C ASP A 11 24.57 1.76 12.20
N LEU A 12 23.58 1.88 13.10
CA LEU A 12 23.80 2.13 14.51
C LEU A 12 24.57 0.98 15.17
N GLU A 13 24.19 -0.27 14.89
CA GLU A 13 24.88 -1.46 15.38
C GLU A 13 26.35 -1.48 14.92
N ARG A 14 26.60 -1.24 13.62
CA ARG A 14 27.96 -1.21 13.06
C ARG A 14 28.81 -0.09 13.65
N ALA A 15 28.23 1.10 13.83
CA ALA A 15 28.93 2.22 14.44
C ALA A 15 29.26 1.95 15.92
N TYR A 16 28.32 1.35 16.65
CA TYR A 16 28.53 1.00 18.06
C TYR A 16 29.65 -0.04 18.22
N ALA A 17 29.62 -1.12 17.43
CA ALA A 17 30.66 -2.15 17.46
C ALA A 17 32.05 -1.59 17.13
N ALA A 18 32.16 -0.75 16.09
CA ALA A 18 33.42 -0.11 15.74
C ALA A 18 33.98 0.74 16.89
N LEU A 19 33.14 1.53 17.56
CA LEU A 19 33.55 2.35 18.70
C LEU A 19 33.96 1.50 19.92
N ALA A 20 33.23 0.41 20.19
CA ALA A 20 33.56 -0.51 21.28
C ALA A 20 34.94 -1.16 21.10
N ASP A 21 35.32 -1.42 19.84
CA ASP A 21 36.64 -1.96 19.48
C ASP A 21 37.73 -0.89 19.31
N GLY A 22 37.43 0.39 19.58
CA GLY A 22 38.38 1.50 19.44
C GLY A 22 38.65 1.94 18.01
N HIS A 23 37.83 1.51 17.04
CA HIS A 23 37.91 1.90 15.64
C HIS A 23 36.98 3.07 15.32
N ARG A 24 37.32 3.81 14.25
CA ARG A 24 36.42 4.84 13.69
C ARG A 24 35.29 4.17 12.90
N PRO A 25 34.01 4.51 13.14
CA PRO A 25 32.90 4.02 12.33
C PRO A 25 33.04 4.42 10.85
N VAL A 26 32.81 3.45 9.96
CA VAL A 26 32.68 3.65 8.52
C VAL A 26 31.36 3.04 8.09
N LEU A 27 30.46 3.87 7.55
CA LEU A 27 29.16 3.45 7.05
C LEU A 27 29.15 3.40 5.53
N ASP A 28 28.26 2.59 4.98
CA ASP A 28 28.08 2.47 3.53
C ASP A 28 27.54 3.80 2.96
N PRO A 29 27.98 4.21 1.75
CA PRO A 29 27.64 5.50 1.18
C PRO A 29 26.15 5.63 0.84
N VAL A 30 25.65 6.87 0.85
CA VAL A 30 24.30 7.21 0.37
C VAL A 30 24.41 7.69 -1.07
N ALA A 31 23.99 6.86 -2.03
CA ALA A 31 24.09 7.15 -3.45
C ALA A 31 23.23 8.34 -3.88
N THR A 32 21.97 8.39 -3.42
CA THR A 32 21.02 9.46 -3.78
C THR A 32 20.53 10.16 -2.51
N PRO A 33 20.98 11.38 -2.21
CA PRO A 33 20.50 12.12 -1.05
C PRO A 33 19.00 12.44 -1.14
N PHE A 34 18.31 12.49 0.01
CA PHE A 34 16.87 12.80 0.06
C PHE A 34 16.52 14.13 -0.64
N ARG A 35 17.39 15.14 -0.50
CA ARG A 35 17.23 16.43 -1.18
C ARG A 35 17.18 16.28 -2.71
N GLN A 36 18.03 15.43 -3.28
CA GLN A 36 18.04 15.21 -4.72
C GLN A 36 16.72 14.58 -5.16
N TRP A 37 16.29 13.51 -4.48
CA TRP A 37 15.01 12.87 -4.74
C TRP A 37 13.83 13.85 -4.63
N ALA A 38 13.79 14.67 -3.58
CA ALA A 38 12.72 15.65 -3.39
C ALA A 38 12.66 16.69 -4.52
N CYS A 39 13.82 17.15 -5.02
CA CYS A 39 13.89 18.02 -6.19
C CYS A 39 13.40 17.31 -7.46
N GLU A 40 13.71 16.03 -7.63
CA GLU A 40 13.23 15.23 -8.77
C GLU A 40 11.71 15.03 -8.74
N VAL A 41 11.12 14.75 -7.55
CA VAL A 41 9.67 14.71 -7.36
C VAL A 41 9.04 16.04 -7.76
N ALA A 42 9.57 17.15 -7.25
CA ALA A 42 9.06 18.48 -7.54
C ALA A 42 9.14 18.83 -9.04
N ALA A 43 10.22 18.44 -9.71
CA ALA A 43 10.38 18.63 -11.15
C ALA A 43 9.39 17.79 -11.97
N GLN A 44 9.07 16.56 -11.53
CA GLN A 44 8.11 15.70 -12.21
C GLN A 44 6.65 16.13 -12.02
N ALA A 45 6.33 16.89 -10.97
CA ALA A 45 4.95 17.27 -10.64
C ALA A 45 4.22 17.99 -11.80
N THR A 46 4.97 18.72 -12.65
CA THR A 46 4.42 19.43 -13.81
C THR A 46 4.69 18.75 -15.14
N ASP A 47 5.27 17.54 -15.14
CA ASP A 47 5.53 16.77 -16.36
C ASP A 47 4.22 16.39 -17.07
N ALA A 48 4.24 16.34 -18.39
CA ALA A 48 3.13 15.89 -19.23
C ALA A 48 2.66 14.48 -18.84
N ARG A 49 3.60 13.62 -18.41
CA ARG A 49 3.27 12.29 -17.89
C ARG A 49 2.36 12.37 -16.66
N ARG A 50 2.74 13.17 -15.65
CA ARG A 50 1.97 13.31 -14.39
C ARG A 50 0.65 14.03 -14.61
N THR A 51 0.68 15.15 -15.34
CA THR A 51 -0.54 15.92 -15.64
C THR A 51 -1.53 15.13 -16.51
N GLY A 52 -1.06 14.20 -17.35
CA GLY A 52 -1.89 13.26 -18.11
C GLY A 52 -2.71 12.30 -17.23
N GLU A 53 -2.27 12.01 -16.01
CA GLU A 53 -2.96 11.14 -15.06
C GLU A 53 -4.17 11.82 -14.39
N LEU A 54 -4.25 13.16 -14.41
CA LEU A 54 -5.29 13.96 -13.73
C LEU A 54 -6.71 13.51 -14.04
N SER A 55 -6.97 13.16 -15.30
CA SER A 55 -8.30 12.72 -15.73
C SER A 55 -8.71 11.39 -15.09
N TYR A 56 -7.76 10.49 -14.86
CA TYR A 56 -8.00 9.23 -14.16
C TYR A 56 -8.37 9.49 -12.71
N TRP A 57 -7.55 10.26 -12.00
CA TRP A 57 -7.76 10.58 -10.59
C TRP A 57 -9.08 11.31 -10.34
N THR A 58 -9.41 12.30 -11.19
CA THR A 58 -10.67 13.03 -11.10
C THR A 58 -11.88 12.11 -11.28
N ARG A 59 -11.84 11.19 -12.26
CA ARG A 59 -12.93 10.20 -12.46
C ARG A 59 -13.06 9.23 -11.31
N LEU A 60 -11.93 8.76 -10.76
CA LEU A 60 -11.89 7.84 -9.64
C LEU A 60 -12.59 8.46 -8.41
N LEU A 61 -12.22 9.71 -8.07
CA LEU A 61 -12.75 10.44 -6.91
C LEU A 61 -14.18 10.96 -7.11
N SER A 62 -14.59 11.23 -8.35
CA SER A 62 -15.97 11.67 -8.63
C SER A 62 -16.99 10.54 -8.50
N ALA A 63 -16.54 9.28 -8.49
CA ALA A 63 -17.43 8.15 -8.36
C ALA A 63 -18.02 8.09 -6.96
N ARG A 64 -19.34 7.87 -6.85
CA ARG A 64 -19.99 7.68 -5.56
C ARG A 64 -19.30 6.59 -4.75
N ASP A 65 -18.87 6.95 -3.56
CA ASP A 65 -18.41 6.02 -2.53
C ASP A 65 -19.44 6.01 -1.40
N PRO A 66 -20.27 4.97 -1.28
CA PRO A 66 -21.20 4.88 -0.16
C PRO A 66 -20.45 4.70 1.15
N LEU A 67 -21.08 5.03 2.27
CA LEU A 67 -20.46 4.87 3.59
C LEU A 67 -20.06 3.39 3.85
N LEU A 68 -19.03 3.22 4.68
CA LEU A 68 -18.62 1.92 5.21
C LEU A 68 -19.56 1.46 6.33
N THR A 69 -20.09 2.42 7.09
CA THR A 69 -21.01 2.27 8.23
C THR A 69 -22.35 2.93 7.95
N LEU A 70 -23.35 2.71 8.83
CA LEU A 70 -24.67 3.33 8.72
C LEU A 70 -24.62 4.86 8.87
N GLU A 71 -23.68 5.34 9.68
CA GLU A 71 -23.47 6.76 9.97
C GLU A 71 -22.10 7.20 9.43
N PRO A 72 -21.96 8.47 9.01
CA PRO A 72 -20.67 9.04 8.66
C PRO A 72 -19.77 9.19 9.90
N VAL A 73 -18.50 9.48 9.65
CA VAL A 73 -17.52 9.82 10.71
C VAL A 73 -17.99 11.08 11.44
N ASP A 74 -17.97 11.02 12.77
CA ASP A 74 -18.23 12.16 13.66
C ASP A 74 -16.88 12.78 14.07
N PRO A 75 -16.54 13.99 13.61
CA PRO A 75 -15.23 14.59 13.88
C PRO A 75 -14.97 14.92 15.35
N ASP A 76 -16.01 15.04 16.19
CA ASP A 76 -15.86 15.31 17.62
C ASP A 76 -15.62 14.01 18.42
N ARG A 77 -16.12 12.88 17.92
CA ARG A 77 -16.01 11.57 18.57
C ARG A 77 -14.88 10.71 17.99
N ASP A 78 -14.74 10.67 16.68
CA ASP A 78 -13.90 9.72 15.93
C ASP A 78 -12.49 10.31 15.71
N THR A 79 -11.77 10.49 16.82
CA THR A 79 -10.41 11.05 16.86
C THR A 79 -9.39 9.97 17.18
N GLU A 80 -8.09 10.24 17.01
CA GLU A 80 -7.03 9.26 17.35
C GLU A 80 -7.11 8.81 18.83
N ALA A 81 -7.58 9.69 19.71
CA ALA A 81 -7.74 9.38 21.14
C ALA A 81 -8.81 8.30 21.42
N THR A 82 -9.76 8.09 20.51
CA THR A 82 -10.86 7.13 20.68
C THR A 82 -10.68 5.85 19.88
N VAL A 83 -9.60 5.75 19.09
CA VAL A 83 -9.29 4.56 18.28
C VAL A 83 -9.15 3.32 19.15
N ARG A 84 -9.89 2.27 18.77
CA ARG A 84 -9.73 0.92 19.31
C ARG A 84 -9.16 0.02 18.23
N ARG A 85 -8.22 -0.85 18.62
CA ARG A 85 -7.53 -1.76 17.71
C ARG A 85 -7.97 -3.19 17.98
N VAL A 86 -8.37 -3.90 16.92
CA VAL A 86 -8.62 -5.33 16.94
C VAL A 86 -7.57 -5.97 16.05
N SER A 87 -6.80 -6.90 16.61
CA SER A 87 -5.75 -7.62 15.91
C SER A 87 -6.14 -9.08 15.75
N VAL A 88 -5.87 -9.65 14.59
CA VAL A 88 -6.08 -11.06 14.30
C VAL A 88 -4.74 -11.66 13.87
N GLU A 89 -4.29 -12.68 14.61
CA GLU A 89 -3.10 -13.45 14.24
C GLU A 89 -3.52 -14.64 13.37
N VAL A 90 -2.81 -14.84 12.27
CA VAL A 90 -3.04 -15.95 11.35
C VAL A 90 -1.96 -17.03 11.50
N PRO A 91 -2.30 -18.32 11.37
CA PRO A 91 -1.31 -19.40 11.48
C PRO A 91 -0.19 -19.28 10.46
N SER A 92 1.02 -19.72 10.82
CA SER A 92 2.22 -19.67 9.96
C SER A 92 2.03 -20.36 8.60
N GLN A 93 1.21 -21.41 8.54
CA GLN A 93 0.86 -22.07 7.28
C GLN A 93 0.10 -21.14 6.33
N VAL A 94 -0.82 -20.34 6.85
CA VAL A 94 -1.58 -19.35 6.06
C VAL A 94 -0.65 -18.23 5.62
N THR A 95 0.18 -17.70 6.54
CA THR A 95 1.17 -16.65 6.23
C THR A 95 2.15 -17.12 5.16
N SER A 96 2.63 -18.36 5.24
CA SER A 96 3.55 -18.93 4.25
C SER A 96 2.92 -18.98 2.85
N ALA A 97 1.68 -19.47 2.75
CA ALA A 97 0.95 -19.50 1.48
C ALA A 97 0.70 -18.09 0.92
N LEU A 98 0.36 -17.14 1.79
CA LEU A 98 0.15 -15.73 1.45
C LEU A 98 1.44 -15.05 0.94
N LEU A 99 2.60 -15.38 1.50
CA LEU A 99 3.89 -14.80 1.09
C LEU A 99 4.52 -15.49 -0.13
N THR A 100 4.05 -16.68 -0.52
CA THR A 100 4.72 -17.50 -1.55
C THR A 100 3.76 -18.03 -2.62
N ALA A 101 3.02 -19.10 -2.32
CA ALA A 101 2.28 -19.90 -3.28
C ALA A 101 1.16 -19.11 -3.96
N VAL A 102 0.41 -18.30 -3.23
CA VAL A 102 -0.72 -17.53 -3.77
C VAL A 102 -0.24 -16.40 -4.69
N PRO A 103 0.68 -15.50 -4.28
CA PRO A 103 1.27 -14.51 -5.18
C PRO A 103 1.81 -15.13 -6.47
N THR A 104 2.51 -16.26 -6.37
CA THR A 104 3.06 -16.99 -7.52
C THR A 104 1.97 -17.49 -8.45
N ALA A 105 0.94 -18.16 -7.92
CA ALA A 105 -0.14 -18.72 -8.74
C ALA A 105 -0.94 -17.65 -9.51
N PHE A 106 -1.07 -16.46 -8.93
CA PHE A 106 -1.82 -15.36 -9.52
C PHE A 106 -0.94 -14.33 -10.24
N HIS A 107 0.39 -14.48 -10.24
CA HIS A 107 1.35 -13.49 -10.75
C HIS A 107 1.10 -12.10 -10.13
N ALA A 108 0.98 -12.09 -8.80
CA ALA A 108 0.52 -10.98 -7.99
C ALA A 108 1.54 -10.70 -6.87
N GLY A 109 1.43 -9.55 -6.21
CA GLY A 109 2.11 -9.26 -4.94
C GLY A 109 1.34 -9.77 -3.73
N VAL A 110 1.94 -9.69 -2.54
CA VAL A 110 1.23 -9.98 -1.28
C VAL A 110 0.09 -9.00 -1.04
N ASP A 111 0.30 -7.71 -1.39
CA ASP A 111 -0.69 -6.65 -1.19
C ASP A 111 -1.94 -6.87 -2.05
N ASP A 112 -1.79 -7.38 -3.29
CA ASP A 112 -2.92 -7.74 -4.15
C ASP A 112 -3.84 -8.76 -3.46
N VAL A 113 -3.25 -9.76 -2.78
CA VAL A 113 -3.98 -10.84 -2.10
C VAL A 113 -4.63 -10.32 -0.82
N LEU A 114 -3.94 -9.47 -0.05
CA LEU A 114 -4.49 -8.82 1.15
C LEU A 114 -5.66 -7.90 0.81
N LEU A 115 -5.51 -7.06 -0.22
CA LEU A 115 -6.57 -6.17 -0.71
C LEU A 115 -7.74 -6.95 -1.30
N ALA A 116 -7.49 -8.12 -1.92
CA ALA A 116 -8.56 -9.03 -2.33
C ALA A 116 -9.36 -9.57 -1.13
N GLY A 117 -8.67 -9.94 -0.04
CA GLY A 117 -9.30 -10.33 1.22
C GLY A 117 -10.13 -9.19 1.83
N LEU A 118 -9.57 -7.98 1.87
CA LEU A 118 -10.27 -6.78 2.33
C LEU A 118 -11.52 -6.50 1.50
N ALA A 119 -11.41 -6.56 0.17
CA ALA A 119 -12.53 -6.33 -0.73
C ALA A 119 -13.68 -7.34 -0.52
N ALA A 120 -13.35 -8.60 -0.28
CA ALA A 120 -14.34 -9.63 0.04
C ALA A 120 -15.02 -9.37 1.39
N ALA A 121 -14.24 -9.06 2.44
CA ALA A 121 -14.74 -8.82 3.79
C ALA A 121 -15.65 -7.58 3.85
N VAL A 122 -15.20 -6.45 3.28
CA VAL A 122 -15.98 -5.21 3.22
C VAL A 122 -17.22 -5.40 2.34
N GLY A 123 -17.10 -6.12 1.21
CA GLY A 123 -18.23 -6.43 0.34
C GLY A 123 -19.34 -7.20 1.07
N GLU A 124 -18.98 -8.25 1.82
CA GLU A 124 -19.93 -9.02 2.63
C GLU A 124 -20.55 -8.18 3.74
N TRP A 125 -19.73 -7.42 4.46
CA TRP A 125 -20.20 -6.53 5.53
C TRP A 125 -21.22 -5.51 5.03
N ARG A 126 -20.94 -4.84 3.92
CA ARG A 126 -21.81 -3.78 3.38
C ARG A 126 -23.10 -4.30 2.79
N VAL A 127 -23.09 -5.49 2.18
CA VAL A 127 -24.32 -6.15 1.73
C VAL A 127 -25.25 -6.43 2.91
N ALA A 128 -24.70 -6.76 4.08
CA ALA A 128 -25.49 -7.03 5.28
C ALA A 128 -25.97 -5.77 6.01
N THR A 129 -25.34 -4.61 5.78
CA THR A 129 -25.54 -3.41 6.63
C THR A 129 -26.00 -2.15 5.88
N VAL A 130 -25.39 -1.83 4.74
CA VAL A 130 -25.57 -0.53 4.06
C VAL A 130 -26.06 -0.72 2.62
N ALA A 131 -25.17 -1.10 1.72
CA ALA A 131 -25.46 -1.32 0.30
C ALA A 131 -24.32 -2.08 -0.38
N ALA A 132 -24.64 -2.87 -1.41
CA ALA A 132 -23.64 -3.47 -2.27
C ALA A 132 -22.89 -2.41 -3.10
N GLY A 133 -21.59 -2.59 -3.31
CA GLY A 133 -20.79 -1.70 -4.14
C GLY A 133 -19.30 -1.75 -3.80
N GLY A 134 -18.49 -1.16 -4.67
CA GLY A 134 -17.08 -0.92 -4.37
C GLY A 134 -16.89 0.22 -3.37
N PHE A 135 -15.67 0.34 -2.85
CA PHE A 135 -15.26 1.39 -1.92
C PHE A 135 -13.87 1.92 -2.30
N LEU A 136 -13.56 3.15 -1.91
CA LEU A 136 -12.20 3.68 -2.01
C LEU A 136 -11.39 3.28 -0.78
N VAL A 137 -10.13 2.97 -0.99
CA VAL A 137 -9.14 2.79 0.08
C VAL A 137 -7.85 3.47 -0.33
N ASP A 138 -7.25 4.18 0.61
CA ASP A 138 -5.92 4.73 0.44
C ASP A 138 -4.89 3.60 0.61
N VAL A 139 -4.07 3.41 -0.41
CA VAL A 139 -2.99 2.42 -0.42
C VAL A 139 -1.68 3.15 -0.22
N GLU A 140 -0.99 2.79 0.86
CA GLU A 140 0.35 3.28 1.15
C GLU A 140 1.41 2.35 0.53
N GLY A 141 2.33 2.93 -0.22
CA GLY A 141 3.52 2.26 -0.73
C GLY A 141 4.78 2.87 -0.14
N HIS A 142 5.90 2.14 -0.17
CA HIS A 142 7.19 2.66 0.32
C HIS A 142 7.70 3.88 -0.47
N GLY A 143 7.20 4.10 -1.69
CA GLY A 143 7.47 5.27 -2.55
C GLY A 143 8.94 5.48 -2.98
N ARG A 144 9.80 4.49 -2.73
CA ARG A 144 11.20 4.44 -3.20
C ARG A 144 11.30 3.95 -4.64
N VAL A 145 10.62 4.65 -5.53
CA VAL A 145 10.70 4.41 -6.97
C VAL A 145 11.80 5.33 -7.54
N PRO A 146 12.82 4.80 -8.23
CA PRO A 146 13.82 5.62 -8.89
C PRO A 146 13.19 6.57 -9.91
N LEU A 147 13.37 7.87 -9.73
CA LEU A 147 12.77 8.91 -10.58
C LEU A 147 13.69 9.35 -11.73
N SER A 148 14.97 9.02 -11.65
CA SER A 148 15.98 9.30 -12.65
C SER A 148 16.85 8.06 -12.89
N ALA A 149 17.47 7.99 -14.07
CA ALA A 149 18.35 6.88 -14.40
C ALA A 149 19.56 6.85 -13.44
N GLY A 150 19.76 5.73 -12.76
CA GLY A 150 20.84 5.56 -11.79
C GLY A 150 20.53 6.06 -10.37
N ALA A 151 19.32 6.57 -10.11
CA ALA A 151 18.89 6.85 -8.74
C ALA A 151 18.81 5.55 -7.93
N ASP A 152 19.50 5.54 -6.80
CA ASP A 152 19.47 4.47 -5.81
C ASP A 152 19.08 5.04 -4.45
N LEU A 153 17.89 4.67 -4.00
CA LEU A 153 17.27 5.06 -2.74
C LEU A 153 17.42 3.98 -1.65
N SER A 154 18.14 2.89 -1.91
CA SER A 154 18.24 1.74 -0.99
C SER A 154 18.81 2.09 0.38
N ARG A 155 19.65 3.14 0.45
CA ARG A 155 20.31 3.63 1.66
C ARG A 155 19.89 5.02 2.12
N THR A 156 18.89 5.62 1.48
CA THR A 156 18.50 7.00 1.77
C THR A 156 17.52 7.05 2.94
N VAL A 157 17.87 7.72 4.02
CA VAL A 157 16.92 7.98 5.12
C VAL A 157 16.00 9.15 4.75
N GLY A 158 14.70 8.97 4.94
CA GLY A 158 13.69 9.97 4.60
C GLY A 158 12.26 9.47 4.77
N TRP A 159 11.29 10.32 4.45
CA TRP A 159 9.89 9.92 4.34
C TRP A 159 9.55 9.85 2.85
N PHE A 160 9.51 8.63 2.32
CA PHE A 160 9.23 8.38 0.90
C PHE A 160 7.81 7.89 0.64
N THR A 161 7.06 7.53 1.69
CA THR A 161 5.71 6.95 1.58
C THR A 161 4.84 7.73 0.61
N GLY A 162 4.38 7.04 -0.44
CA GLY A 162 3.38 7.54 -1.36
C GLY A 162 2.02 6.95 -0.98
N ILE A 163 0.97 7.74 -1.09
CA ILE A 163 -0.41 7.32 -0.81
C ILE A 163 -1.25 7.63 -2.04
N HIS A 164 -2.05 6.67 -2.50
CA HIS A 164 -3.01 6.90 -3.56
C HIS A 164 -4.28 6.09 -3.34
N PRO A 165 -5.44 6.61 -3.76
CA PRO A 165 -6.69 5.89 -3.64
C PRO A 165 -6.79 4.80 -4.70
N VAL A 166 -7.38 3.67 -4.32
CA VAL A 166 -7.81 2.62 -5.25
C VAL A 166 -9.26 2.27 -4.99
N LYS A 167 -10.02 1.98 -6.05
CA LYS A 167 -11.41 1.53 -5.93
C LYS A 167 -11.49 0.02 -5.99
N LEU A 168 -11.78 -0.59 -4.85
CA LEU A 168 -11.89 -2.05 -4.74
C LEU A 168 -13.33 -2.51 -4.89
N ASN A 169 -13.52 -3.61 -5.62
CA ASN A 169 -14.82 -4.28 -5.70
C ASN A 169 -14.63 -5.78 -5.98
N ALA A 170 -14.98 -6.62 -5.00
CA ALA A 170 -14.91 -8.08 -5.12
C ALA A 170 -15.89 -8.68 -6.16
N GLY A 171 -16.86 -7.89 -6.63
CA GLY A 171 -17.94 -8.34 -7.51
C GLY A 171 -19.07 -9.02 -6.74
N ALA A 172 -20.04 -9.57 -7.47
CA ALA A 172 -21.13 -10.35 -6.88
C ALA A 172 -20.63 -11.75 -6.50
N VAL A 173 -20.04 -11.88 -5.31
CA VAL A 173 -19.54 -13.14 -4.76
C VAL A 173 -20.06 -13.30 -3.34
N ARG A 174 -20.53 -14.50 -2.98
CA ARG A 174 -20.93 -14.78 -1.59
C ARG A 174 -19.69 -14.97 -0.72
N GLY A 175 -19.65 -14.32 0.44
CA GLY A 175 -18.52 -14.43 1.37
C GLY A 175 -18.22 -15.87 1.80
N THR A 176 -19.25 -16.73 1.91
CA THR A 176 -19.09 -18.16 2.19
C THR A 176 -18.28 -18.89 1.10
N GLU A 177 -18.55 -18.62 -0.17
CA GLU A 177 -17.84 -19.23 -1.31
C GLU A 177 -16.37 -18.79 -1.36
N VAL A 178 -16.07 -17.56 -0.90
CA VAL A 178 -14.69 -17.08 -0.77
C VAL A 178 -13.96 -17.79 0.38
N ARG A 179 -14.62 -17.93 1.54
CA ARG A 179 -14.05 -18.62 2.72
C ARG A 179 -13.76 -20.10 2.49
N GLU A 180 -14.54 -20.75 1.64
CA GLU A 180 -14.30 -22.14 1.21
C GLU A 180 -13.03 -22.30 0.36
N GLY A 181 -12.42 -21.19 -0.12
CA GLY A 181 -11.18 -21.24 -0.90
C GLY A 181 -11.35 -21.75 -2.33
N GLY A 182 -12.60 -21.79 -2.82
CA GLY A 182 -12.92 -22.30 -4.15
C GLY A 182 -12.69 -21.30 -5.28
N PRO A 183 -13.24 -21.58 -6.49
CA PRO A 183 -13.09 -20.71 -7.67
C PRO A 183 -13.54 -19.26 -7.45
N ALA A 184 -14.46 -19.02 -6.50
CA ALA A 184 -14.88 -17.69 -6.08
C ALA A 184 -13.72 -16.85 -5.54
N ALA A 185 -12.91 -17.39 -4.64
CA ALA A 185 -11.75 -16.70 -4.07
C ALA A 185 -10.76 -16.30 -5.18
N GLY A 186 -10.46 -17.21 -6.10
CA GLY A 186 -9.58 -16.93 -7.24
C GLY A 186 -10.10 -15.84 -8.18
N ARG A 187 -11.43 -15.73 -8.35
CA ARG A 187 -12.03 -14.62 -9.12
C ARG A 187 -11.86 -13.28 -8.43
N VAL A 188 -12.00 -13.23 -7.10
CA VAL A 188 -11.79 -12.00 -6.32
C VAL A 188 -10.35 -11.53 -6.44
N VAL A 189 -9.37 -12.43 -6.24
CA VAL A 189 -7.93 -12.11 -6.38
C VAL A 189 -7.63 -11.55 -7.76
N LYS A 190 -8.06 -12.23 -8.83
CA LYS A 190 -7.86 -11.74 -10.21
C LYS A 190 -8.48 -10.37 -10.41
N ARG A 191 -9.71 -10.16 -9.94
CA ARG A 191 -10.43 -8.90 -10.12
C ARG A 191 -9.74 -7.74 -9.43
N VAL A 192 -9.37 -7.90 -8.16
CA VAL A 192 -8.70 -6.85 -7.39
C VAL A 192 -7.33 -6.55 -7.96
N LYS A 193 -6.57 -7.59 -8.34
CA LYS A 193 -5.29 -7.41 -9.01
C LYS A 193 -5.39 -6.55 -10.28
N GLU A 194 -6.37 -6.79 -11.14
CA GLU A 194 -6.55 -5.95 -12.34
C GLU A 194 -6.99 -4.51 -11.97
N GLN A 195 -7.82 -4.33 -10.93
CA GLN A 195 -8.16 -2.99 -10.42
C GLN A 195 -6.93 -2.21 -9.92
N LEU A 196 -5.97 -2.88 -9.29
CA LEU A 196 -4.72 -2.28 -8.84
C LEU A 196 -3.79 -1.95 -10.02
N ARG A 197 -3.83 -2.74 -11.09
CA ARG A 197 -3.08 -2.50 -12.33
C ARG A 197 -3.64 -1.38 -13.19
N ASP A 198 -4.91 -1.05 -13.02
CA ASP A 198 -5.54 0.09 -13.70
C ASP A 198 -5.05 1.44 -13.14
N VAL A 199 -4.35 1.46 -12.01
CA VAL A 199 -3.74 2.67 -11.44
C VAL A 199 -2.61 3.15 -12.35
N PRO A 200 -2.59 4.43 -12.76
CA PRO A 200 -1.58 4.92 -13.69
C PRO A 200 -0.18 4.95 -13.06
N GLY A 201 0.79 4.46 -13.84
CA GLY A 201 2.21 4.53 -13.50
C GLY A 201 2.54 3.78 -12.21
N ASP A 202 3.01 4.54 -11.21
CA ASP A 202 3.46 4.09 -9.89
C ASP A 202 2.55 4.63 -8.77
N GLY A 203 1.41 5.23 -9.11
CA GLY A 203 0.51 5.91 -8.16
C GLY A 203 1.04 7.25 -7.63
N LEU A 204 2.32 7.58 -7.82
CA LEU A 204 2.93 8.82 -7.32
C LEU A 204 2.35 10.09 -7.97
N GLY A 205 1.66 9.97 -9.10
CA GLY A 205 1.03 11.13 -9.75
C GLY A 205 -0.29 11.57 -9.12
N TYR A 206 -0.78 10.89 -8.08
CA TYR A 206 -1.97 11.33 -7.33
C TYR A 206 -1.69 12.60 -6.50
N GLY A 207 -0.55 12.65 -5.81
CA GLY A 207 -0.18 13.73 -4.91
C GLY A 207 0.81 13.29 -3.83
#